data_AF-A0A974NQI7-F1
#
_entry.id   AF-A0A974NQI7-F1
#
_cell.length_a   1.000
_cell.length_b   1.000
_cell.length_c   1.000
_cell.angle_alpha   90.00
_cell.angle_beta   90.00
_cell.angle_gamma   90.00
#
_symmetry.space_group_name_H-M   'P 1'
#
loop_
_entity.id
_entity.type
_entity.pdbx_description
1 polymer ?
#
loop_
_entity_poly.entity_id
_entity_poly.type
_entity_poly.pdbx_seq_one_letter_code
_entity_poly.pdbx_strand_id
1 'polypeptide(L)'
;MEKSKSLKQILLSQIEAIAMNEGYDFLYEDAENEVLGQIIERDDSGSIMDTPLSFQLSINEERGNGTIIYYQPEGEVARKKFDLESTETIITLLGYVQTALLTFKKNR
;
A
#
# COMPACT_ATOMS: atom_id res chain seq x y z
N MET A 1 -7.46 4.00 -28.11
CA MET A 1 -6.51 4.79 -27.30
C MET A 1 -6.37 4.05 -25.99
N GLU A 2 -5.33 3.22 -25.84
CA GLU A 2 -5.05 2.58 -24.55
C GLU A 2 -4.80 3.70 -23.55
N LYS A 3 -5.65 3.81 -22.52
CA LYS A 3 -5.28 4.58 -21.34
C LYS A 3 -4.12 3.81 -20.73
N SER A 4 -2.89 4.32 -20.91
CA SER A 4 -1.77 3.97 -20.04
C SER A 4 -2.29 3.95 -18.60
N LYS A 5 -2.27 2.79 -17.93
CA LYS A 5 -2.66 2.73 -16.51
C LYS A 5 -1.71 3.66 -15.76
N SER A 6 -2.24 4.56 -14.94
CA SER A 6 -1.41 5.46 -14.13
C SER A 6 -0.52 4.63 -13.20
N LEU A 7 0.69 5.10 -12.90
CA LEU A 7 1.61 4.36 -12.03
C LEU A 7 0.98 4.15 -10.64
N LYS A 8 0.16 5.11 -10.22
CA LYS A 8 -0.72 4.98 -9.05
C LYS A 8 -1.56 3.70 -9.10
N GLN A 9 -2.29 3.46 -10.20
CA GLN A 9 -3.11 2.26 -10.35
C GLN A 9 -2.27 0.98 -10.36
N ILE A 10 -1.08 1.01 -10.98
CA ILE A 10 -0.18 -0.14 -10.98
C ILE A 10 0.25 -0.46 -9.54
N LEU A 11 0.71 0.54 -8.78
CA LEU A 11 1.11 0.37 -7.39
C LEU A 11 -0.02 -0.19 -6.52
N LEU A 12 -1.23 0.36 -6.65
CA LEU A 12 -2.40 -0.12 -5.89
C LEU A 12 -2.74 -1.57 -6.24
N SER A 13 -2.76 -1.93 -7.52
CA SER A 13 -2.99 -3.32 -7.94
C SER A 13 -1.90 -4.29 -7.46
N GLN A 14 -0.64 -3.84 -7.37
CA GLN A 14 0.43 -4.68 -6.82
C GLN A 14 0.28 -4.86 -5.30
N ILE A 15 -0.09 -3.79 -4.58
CA ILE A 15 -0.35 -3.85 -3.13
C ILE A 15 -1.54 -4.78 -2.84
N GLU A 16 -2.62 -4.66 -3.63
CA GLU A 16 -3.77 -5.56 -3.55
C GLU A 16 -3.37 -7.03 -3.74
N ALA A 17 -2.57 -7.32 -4.78
CA ALA A 17 -2.10 -8.67 -5.04
C ALA A 17 -1.25 -9.23 -3.87
N ILE A 18 -0.40 -8.40 -3.26
CA ILE A 18 0.39 -8.77 -2.08
C ILE A 18 -0.53 -9.07 -0.89
N ALA A 19 -1.50 -8.19 -0.61
CA ALA A 19 -2.45 -8.37 0.48
C ALA A 19 -3.23 -9.70 0.32
N MET A 20 -3.79 -9.93 -0.87
CA MET A 20 -4.57 -11.14 -1.17
C MET A 20 -3.73 -12.41 -1.06
N ASN A 21 -2.47 -12.39 -1.52
CA ASN A 21 -1.57 -13.53 -1.40
C ASN A 21 -1.26 -13.90 0.06
N GLU A 22 -1.30 -12.93 0.97
CA GLU A 22 -1.06 -13.16 2.39
C GLU A 22 -2.33 -13.44 3.20
N GLY A 23 -3.51 -13.39 2.56
CA GLY A 23 -4.82 -13.66 3.16
C GLY A 23 -5.52 -12.43 3.74
N TYR A 24 -5.17 -11.23 3.28
CA TYR A 24 -5.79 -9.97 3.70
C TYR A 24 -6.61 -9.35 2.57
N ASP A 25 -7.57 -8.49 2.92
CA ASP A 25 -8.23 -7.62 1.97
C ASP A 25 -7.53 -6.27 1.89
N PHE A 26 -7.70 -5.60 0.75
CA PHE A 26 -7.20 -4.25 0.52
C PHE A 26 -8.35 -3.29 0.25
N LEU A 27 -8.42 -2.21 1.03
CA LEU A 27 -9.36 -1.12 0.87
C LEU A 27 -8.58 0.16 0.57
N TYR A 28 -9.10 1.01 -0.32
CA TYR A 28 -8.50 2.32 -0.53
C TYR A 28 -9.52 3.37 -0.95
N GLU A 29 -9.22 4.62 -0.59
CA GLU A 29 -9.91 5.82 -1.06
C GLU A 29 -8.93 6.68 -1.85
N ASP A 30 -9.36 7.17 -3.01
CA ASP A 30 -8.55 8.02 -3.90
C ASP A 30 -9.12 9.45 -3.88
N ALA A 31 -8.38 10.37 -3.29
CA ALA A 31 -8.72 11.79 -3.18
C ALA A 31 -7.68 12.63 -3.94
N GLU A 32 -8.03 13.00 -5.18
CA GLU A 32 -7.18 13.77 -6.10
C GLU A 32 -5.80 13.12 -6.37
N ASN A 33 -4.80 13.48 -5.56
CA ASN A 33 -3.40 13.05 -5.67
C ASN A 33 -2.94 12.20 -4.47
N GLU A 34 -3.86 11.90 -3.56
CA GLU A 34 -3.59 11.16 -2.34
C GLU A 34 -4.48 9.94 -2.26
N VAL A 35 -3.87 8.80 -1.94
CA VAL A 35 -4.58 7.56 -1.69
C VAL A 35 -4.39 7.18 -0.24
N LEU A 36 -5.50 6.96 0.46
CA LEU A 36 -5.51 6.34 1.77
C LEU A 36 -5.81 4.86 1.56
N GLY A 37 -4.84 4.00 1.87
CA GLY A 37 -4.95 2.56 1.72
C GLY A 37 -4.92 1.85 3.07
N GLN A 38 -5.70 0.80 3.22
CA GLN A 38 -5.71 -0.07 4.39
C GLN A 38 -5.68 -1.53 3.96
N ILE A 39 -4.77 -2.29 4.54
CA ILE A 39 -4.75 -3.74 4.44
C ILE A 39 -5.38 -4.26 5.72
N ILE A 40 -6.47 -5.01 5.58
CA ILE A 40 -7.33 -5.43 6.67
C ILE A 40 -7.46 -6.94 6.70
N GLU A 41 -7.69 -7.47 7.89
CA GLU A 41 -8.10 -8.85 8.10
C GLU A 41 -9.58 -8.88 8.43
N ARG A 42 -10.29 -9.88 7.89
CA ARG A 42 -11.69 -10.12 8.20
C ARG A 42 -11.90 -11.45 8.91
N ASP A 43 -12.91 -11.51 9.76
CA ASP A 43 -13.43 -12.78 10.26
C ASP A 43 -14.35 -13.45 9.23
N ASP A 44 -14.83 -14.66 9.56
CA ASP A 44 -15.76 -15.43 8.74
C ASP A 44 -17.12 -14.72 8.52
N SER A 45 -17.46 -13.71 9.32
CA SER A 45 -18.66 -12.89 9.14
C SER A 45 -18.45 -11.74 8.16
N GLY A 46 -17.22 -11.51 7.72
CA GLY A 46 -16.81 -10.37 6.90
C GLY A 46 -16.58 -9.09 7.71
N SER A 47 -16.58 -9.15 9.04
CA SER A 47 -16.27 -8.00 9.89
C SER A 47 -14.75 -7.77 9.95
N ILE A 48 -14.32 -6.51 10.04
CA ILE A 48 -12.89 -6.19 10.17
C ILE A 48 -12.42 -6.63 11.56
N MET A 49 -11.48 -7.57 11.59
CA MET A 49 -10.81 -8.00 12.82
C MET A 49 -9.65 -7.10 13.17
N ASP A 50 -8.82 -6.74 12.18
CA ASP A 50 -7.60 -5.98 12.41
C ASP A 50 -7.15 -5.23 11.15
N THR A 51 -6.24 -4.29 11.32
CA THR A 51 -5.63 -3.49 10.24
C THR A 51 -4.11 -3.56 10.35
N PRO A 52 -3.48 -4.64 9.83
CA PRO A 52 -2.03 -4.84 9.88
C PRO A 52 -1.20 -3.65 9.39
N LEU A 53 -1.70 -2.94 8.40
CA LEU A 53 -1.02 -1.82 7.77
C LEU A 53 -2.01 -0.85 7.16
N SER A 54 -1.85 0.44 7.45
CA SER A 54 -2.47 1.52 6.68
C SER A 54 -1.38 2.38 6.03
N PHE A 55 -1.71 3.09 4.96
CA PHE A 55 -0.77 4.00 4.33
C PHE A 55 -1.45 5.19 3.64
N GLN A 56 -0.71 6.30 3.57
CA GLN A 56 -1.02 7.46 2.75
C GLN A 56 -0.02 7.50 1.60
N LEU A 57 -0.50 7.45 0.36
CA LEU A 57 0.30 7.45 -0.86
C LEU A 57 -0.01 8.72 -1.67
N SER A 58 0.98 9.60 -1.82
CA SER A 58 0.89 10.77 -2.68
C SER A 58 1.80 10.60 -3.89
N ILE A 59 1.27 10.78 -5.10
CA ILE A 59 2.03 10.64 -6.35
C ILE A 59 1.88 11.91 -7.17
N ASN A 60 3.01 12.46 -7.63
CA ASN A 60 3.07 13.54 -8.59
C ASN A 60 3.70 13.00 -9.88
N GLU A 61 2.86 12.55 -10.82
CA GLU A 61 3.31 11.99 -12.10
C GLU A 61 4.02 13.05 -12.96
N GLU A 62 3.61 14.32 -12.91
CA GLU A 62 4.26 15.40 -13.66
C GLU A 62 5.71 15.64 -13.23
N ARG A 63 5.99 15.46 -11.93
CA ARG A 63 7.32 15.65 -11.35
C ARG A 63 8.11 14.34 -11.19
N GLY A 64 7.55 13.21 -11.62
CA GLY A 64 8.23 11.92 -11.54
C GLY A 64 8.51 11.43 -10.11
N ASN A 65 7.75 11.88 -9.10
CA ASN A 65 8.02 11.48 -7.70
C ASN A 65 6.77 11.22 -6.87
N GLY A 66 6.96 10.56 -5.74
CA GLY A 66 5.90 10.29 -4.77
C GLY A 66 6.41 10.19 -3.34
N THR A 67 5.46 10.11 -2.42
CA THR A 67 5.70 9.86 -0.99
C THR A 67 4.69 8.84 -0.51
N ILE A 68 5.15 7.89 0.31
CA ILE A 68 4.28 7.02 1.08
C ILE A 68 4.58 7.19 2.57
N ILE A 69 3.53 7.14 3.37
CA ILE A 69 3.60 7.11 4.83
C ILE A 69 2.87 5.87 5.28
N TYR A 70 3.53 5.03 6.07
CA TYR A 70 2.99 3.78 6.60
C TYR A 70 2.61 3.96 8.07
N TYR A 71 1.48 3.37 8.43
CA TYR A 71 0.90 3.43 9.77
C TYR A 71 0.57 2.03 10.27
N GLN A 72 0.80 1.84 11.56
CA GLN A 72 0.34 0.70 12.37
C GLN A 72 -0.45 1.26 13.57
N PRO A 73 -1.09 0.42 14.41
CA PRO A 73 -1.87 0.91 15.55
C PRO A 73 -1.11 1.87 16.48
N GLU A 74 0.21 1.76 16.56
CA GLU A 74 1.08 2.62 17.36
C GLU A 74 1.37 3.99 16.72
N GLY A 75 1.01 4.20 15.45
CA GLY A 75 1.18 5.46 14.71
C GLY A 75 1.99 5.31 13.42
N GLU A 76 2.61 6.42 12.98
CA GLU A 76 3.50 6.44 11.80
C GLU A 76 4.75 5.60 12.09
N VAL A 77 4.99 4.57 11.28
CA VAL A 77 6.13 3.66 11.44
C VAL A 77 7.22 3.89 10.39
N ALA A 78 6.85 4.43 9.23
CA ALA A 78 7.81 4.77 8.18
C ALA A 78 7.26 5.80 7.21
N ARG A 79 8.17 6.65 6.70
CA ARG A 79 7.91 7.57 5.60
C ARG A 79 8.99 7.45 4.55
N LYS A 80 8.59 7.30 3.28
CA LYS A 80 9.51 7.11 2.16
C LYS A 80 9.14 8.03 1.01
N LYS A 81 10.12 8.76 0.51
CA LYS A 81 10.04 9.42 -0.81
C LYS A 81 10.56 8.45 -1.85
N PHE A 82 9.98 8.50 -3.05
CA PHE A 82 10.39 7.64 -4.15
C PHE A 82 10.33 8.38 -5.47
N ASP A 83 11.22 7.96 -6.37
CA ASP A 83 11.24 8.35 -7.78
C ASP A 83 10.38 7.35 -8.56
N LEU A 84 9.52 7.84 -9.44
CA LEU A 84 8.61 7.03 -10.27
C LEU A 84 9.33 6.34 -11.43
N GLU A 85 10.49 6.85 -11.85
CA GLU A 85 11.31 6.29 -12.93
C GLU A 85 12.26 5.20 -12.41
N SER A 86 12.48 5.13 -11.10
CA SER A 86 13.33 4.10 -10.49
C SER A 86 12.52 2.85 -10.14
N THR A 87 12.78 1.76 -10.85
CA THR A 87 12.15 0.46 -10.51
C THR A 87 12.57 -0.04 -9.12
N GLU A 88 13.78 0.30 -8.66
CA GLU A 88 14.31 -0.12 -7.36
C GLU A 88 13.50 0.47 -6.19
N THR A 89 13.11 1.75 -6.29
CA THR A 89 12.30 2.39 -5.24
C THR A 89 10.92 1.75 -5.18
N ILE A 90 10.32 1.42 -6.33
CA ILE A 90 9.02 0.74 -6.42
C ILE A 90 9.08 -0.66 -5.81
N ILE A 91 10.09 -1.45 -6.13
CA ILE A 91 10.30 -2.78 -5.53
C ILE A 91 10.49 -2.66 -4.02
N THR A 92 11.25 -1.68 -3.55
CA THR A 92 11.48 -1.45 -2.12
C THR A 92 10.19 -1.13 -1.37
N LEU A 93 9.29 -0.36 -1.98
CA LEU A 93 7.98 -0.05 -1.40
C LEU A 93 7.11 -1.29 -1.27
N LEU A 94 6.99 -2.08 -2.34
CA LEU A 94 6.20 -3.31 -2.34
C LEU A 94 6.79 -4.35 -1.36
N GLY A 95 8.12 -4.45 -1.29
CA GLY A 95 8.81 -5.31 -0.34
C GLY A 95 8.58 -4.90 1.12
N TYR A 96 8.45 -3.59 1.40
CA TYR A 96 8.09 -3.11 2.74
C TYR A 96 6.68 -3.57 3.12
N VAL A 97 5.70 -3.41 2.22
CA VAL A 97 4.32 -3.88 2.45
C VAL A 97 4.31 -5.38 2.76
N GLN A 98 4.94 -6.20 1.92
CA GLN A 98 4.99 -7.65 2.14
C GLN A 98 5.66 -8.01 3.48
N THR A 99 6.77 -7.35 3.82
CA THR A 99 7.48 -7.59 5.09
C THR A 99 6.62 -7.24 6.29
N ALA A 100 5.88 -6.12 6.22
CA ALA A 100 4.98 -5.70 7.29
C ALA A 100 3.87 -6.74 7.53
N LEU A 101 3.24 -7.26 6.47
CA LEU A 101 2.21 -8.29 6.56
C LEU A 101 2.75 -9.61 7.12
N LEU A 102 3.91 -10.06 6.65
CA LEU A 102 4.56 -11.27 7.16
C LEU A 102 4.96 -11.14 8.65
N THR A 103 5.39 -9.94 9.06
CA THR A 103 5.77 -9.67 10.44
C THR A 103 4.54 -9.68 11.34
N PHE A 104 3.47 -9.01 10.93
CA PHE A 104 2.20 -8.99 11.64
C PHE A 104 1.65 -10.41 11.84
N LYS A 105 1.67 -11.24 10.77
CA LYS A 105 1.22 -12.64 10.82
C LYS A 105 2.04 -13.53 11.76
N LYS A 106 3.34 -13.25 11.93
CA LYS A 106 4.23 -14.02 12.84
C LYS A 106 4.06 -13.67 14.31
N ASN A 107 3.58 -12.46 14.61
CA ASN A 107 3.46 -11.95 15.98
C ASN A 107 2.11 -12.29 16.64
N ARG A 108 1.35 -13.21 16.04
CA ARG A 108 0.04 -13.68 16.48
C ARG A 108 0.06 -15.19 16.66
#